data_AF-A0A3C2DDD3-F1
#
_entry.id   AF-A0A3C2DDD3-F1
#
_cell.length_a   1.000
_cell.length_b   1.000
_cell.length_c   1.000
_cell.angle_alpha   90.00
_cell.angle_beta   90.00
_cell.angle_gamma   90.00
#
_symmetry.space_group_name_H-M   'P 1'
#
loop_
_entity.id
_entity.type
_entity.pdbx_description
1 polymer ?
#
loop_
_entity_poly.entity_id
_entity_poly.type
_entity_poly.pdbx_seq_one_letter_code
_entity_poly.pdbx_strand_id
1 'polypeptide(L)'
;FQTQRIEHAFVEPESTLAVPVDCSDGQPGLHVYSGGQGVWDDRNQIASVLEMEPQRITVELVSNGGAFGGKEDMSNQAHAALAAWATGRPVRCTLSREESLLIHPKRHPIRLAYRAGCDDDGRL
;
A
#
# COMPACT_ATOMS: atom_id res chain seq x y z
N PHE A 1 8.68 19.48 -22.58
CA PHE A 1 8.01 19.73 -21.29
C PHE A 1 8.57 18.76 -20.24
N GLN A 2 8.64 19.15 -18.97
CA GLN A 2 9.09 18.27 -17.89
C GLN A 2 8.19 18.46 -16.68
N THR A 3 7.75 17.36 -16.07
CA THR A 3 7.08 17.34 -14.77
C THR A 3 8.06 17.00 -13.65
N GLN A 4 7.82 17.54 -12.46
CA GLN A 4 8.59 17.28 -11.25
C GLN A 4 8.15 16.00 -10.53
N ARG A 5 9.02 15.49 -9.66
CA ARG A 5 8.63 14.49 -8.65
C ARG A 5 7.78 15.17 -7.59
N ILE A 6 6.63 14.59 -7.26
CA ILE A 6 5.70 15.13 -6.26
C ILE A 6 5.46 14.10 -5.15
N GLU A 7 5.47 14.63 -3.93
CA GLU A 7 5.11 13.97 -2.68
C GLU A 7 3.59 14.05 -2.47
N HIS A 8 2.98 12.96 -1.99
CA HIS A 8 1.56 12.89 -1.66
C HIS A 8 1.22 13.70 -0.41
N ALA A 9 2.11 13.68 0.58
CA ALA A 9 2.02 14.43 1.83
C ALA A 9 0.68 14.27 2.59
N PHE A 10 0.02 13.10 2.50
CA PHE A 10 -1.16 12.81 3.31
C PHE A 10 -0.83 12.99 4.80
N VAL A 11 -1.78 13.50 5.59
CA VAL A 11 -1.51 13.98 6.95
C VAL A 11 -1.25 12.81 7.91
N GLU A 12 -1.91 11.68 7.70
CA GLU A 12 -1.75 10.47 8.51
C GLU A 12 -0.72 9.52 7.88
N PRO A 13 0.44 9.27 8.52
CA PRO A 13 1.37 8.23 8.08
C PRO A 13 0.73 6.83 8.07
N GLU A 14 1.36 5.91 7.38
CA GLU A 14 0.91 4.53 7.26
C GLU A 14 0.94 3.83 8.63
N SER A 15 -0.15 3.13 8.94
CA SER A 15 -0.26 2.32 10.14
C SER A 15 -1.07 1.07 9.83
N THR A 16 -0.52 -0.10 10.16
CA THR A 16 -1.17 -1.41 9.95
C THR A 16 -1.09 -2.25 11.22
N LEU A 17 -2.18 -2.90 11.56
CA LEU A 17 -2.27 -3.88 12.65
C LEU A 17 -2.58 -5.25 12.07
N ALA A 18 -1.70 -6.23 12.31
CA ALA A 18 -1.95 -7.63 11.99
C ALA A 18 -2.23 -8.42 13.28
N VAL A 19 -3.28 -9.25 13.24
CA VAL A 19 -3.76 -10.04 14.37
C VAL A 19 -3.80 -11.51 13.93
N PRO A 20 -3.05 -12.40 14.61
CA PRO A 20 -3.19 -13.84 14.42
C PRO A 20 -4.59 -14.30 14.81
N VAL A 21 -5.19 -15.14 13.98
CA VAL A 21 -6.53 -15.69 14.17
C VAL A 21 -6.54 -17.18 13.80
N ASP A 22 -7.51 -17.92 14.32
CA ASP A 22 -7.83 -19.26 13.83
C ASP A 22 -8.89 -19.15 12.73
N CYS A 23 -8.60 -19.73 11.56
CA CYS A 23 -9.56 -19.85 10.46
C CYS A 23 -10.69 -20.84 10.82
N SER A 24 -11.76 -20.85 10.03
CA SER A 24 -12.94 -21.72 10.24
C SER A 24 -12.63 -23.22 10.24
N ASP A 25 -11.53 -23.64 9.61
CA ASP A 25 -11.01 -25.01 9.59
C ASP A 25 -9.97 -25.28 10.69
N GLY A 26 -9.81 -24.35 11.64
CA GLY A 26 -8.89 -24.46 12.78
C GLY A 26 -7.42 -24.27 12.44
N GLN A 27 -7.09 -23.86 11.20
CA GLN A 27 -5.71 -23.53 10.81
C GLN A 27 -5.38 -22.07 11.12
N PRO A 28 -4.12 -21.74 11.41
CA PRO A 28 -3.71 -20.37 11.70
C PRO A 28 -3.83 -19.45 10.48
N GLY A 29 -4.23 -18.21 10.71
CA GLY A 29 -4.39 -17.17 9.70
C GLY A 29 -4.14 -15.78 10.28
N LEU A 30 -4.43 -14.74 9.48
CA LEU A 30 -4.27 -13.34 9.88
C LEU A 30 -5.50 -12.51 9.54
N HIS A 31 -5.90 -11.64 10.48
CA HIS A 31 -6.75 -10.48 10.19
C HIS A 31 -5.86 -9.23 10.19
N VAL A 32 -5.86 -8.50 9.09
CA VAL A 32 -4.97 -7.34 8.89
C VAL A 32 -5.82 -6.09 8.68
N TYR A 33 -5.75 -5.18 9.65
CA TYR A 33 -6.35 -3.85 9.59
C TYR A 33 -5.35 -2.91 8.90
N SER A 34 -5.61 -2.62 7.62
CA SER A 34 -4.71 -1.89 6.74
C SER A 34 -5.14 -0.45 6.56
N GLY A 35 -4.18 0.47 6.60
CA GLY A 35 -4.34 1.86 6.16
C GLY A 35 -4.16 2.07 4.65
N GLY A 36 -4.04 0.99 3.87
CA GLY A 36 -3.86 0.99 2.42
C GLY A 36 -5.09 1.40 1.61
N GLN A 37 -5.02 1.23 0.28
CA GLN A 37 -6.12 1.55 -0.65
C GLN A 37 -6.74 0.31 -1.35
N GLY A 38 -6.12 -0.88 -1.22
CA GLY A 38 -6.56 -2.08 -1.93
C GLY A 38 -6.46 -3.36 -1.07
N VAL A 39 -7.61 -3.84 -0.56
CA VAL A 39 -7.65 -5.06 0.29
C VAL A 39 -7.13 -6.30 -0.41
N TRP A 40 -7.42 -6.46 -1.70
CA TRP A 40 -7.05 -7.66 -2.45
C TRP A 40 -5.56 -7.70 -2.74
N ASP A 41 -4.97 -6.54 -3.08
CA ASP A 41 -3.54 -6.41 -3.33
C ASP A 41 -2.75 -6.63 -2.05
N ASP A 42 -3.14 -5.96 -0.95
CA ASP A 42 -2.57 -6.18 0.38
C ASP A 42 -2.63 -7.67 0.77
N ARG A 43 -3.80 -8.31 0.63
CA ARG A 43 -3.99 -9.72 0.97
C ARG A 43 -3.06 -10.62 0.16
N ASN A 44 -3.04 -10.45 -1.16
CA ASN A 44 -2.27 -11.29 -2.06
C ASN A 44 -0.76 -11.11 -1.86
N GLN A 45 -0.32 -9.88 -1.59
CA GLN A 45 1.08 -9.58 -1.32
C GLN A 45 1.54 -10.12 0.03
N ILE A 46 0.72 -10.00 1.09
CA ILE A 46 1.00 -10.63 2.38
C ILE A 46 1.04 -12.15 2.24
N ALA A 47 0.08 -12.74 1.53
CA ALA A 47 0.03 -14.18 1.25
C ALA A 47 1.31 -14.66 0.56
N SER A 48 1.77 -13.91 -0.45
CA SER A 48 3.03 -14.16 -1.15
C SER A 48 4.25 -14.09 -0.22
N VAL A 49 4.34 -13.05 0.62
CA VAL A 49 5.45 -12.88 1.58
C VAL A 49 5.51 -13.99 2.62
N LEU A 50 4.36 -14.49 3.08
CA LEU A 50 4.27 -15.52 4.12
C LEU A 50 4.21 -16.94 3.56
N GLU A 51 4.19 -17.10 2.24
CA GLU A 51 3.98 -18.38 1.57
C GLU A 51 2.68 -19.09 2.03
N MET A 52 1.61 -18.30 2.19
CA MET A 52 0.29 -18.76 2.65
C MET A 52 -0.76 -18.68 1.54
N GLU A 53 -1.77 -19.53 1.62
CA GLU A 53 -2.95 -19.41 0.77
C GLU A 53 -3.72 -18.11 1.10
N PRO A 54 -4.15 -17.30 0.11
CA PRO A 54 -4.82 -16.03 0.36
C PRO A 54 -6.08 -16.13 1.23
N GLN A 55 -6.77 -17.28 1.24
CA GLN A 55 -7.95 -17.53 2.06
C GLN A 55 -7.63 -17.57 3.57
N ARG A 56 -6.35 -17.67 3.95
CA ARG A 56 -5.87 -17.57 5.34
C ARG A 56 -5.78 -16.14 5.85
N ILE A 57 -5.93 -15.15 4.96
CA ILE A 57 -5.70 -13.74 5.27
C ILE A 57 -6.96 -12.95 4.94
N THR A 58 -7.48 -12.26 5.94
CA THR A 58 -8.53 -11.25 5.78
C THR A 58 -7.90 -9.88 5.92
N VAL A 59 -8.10 -9.00 4.94
CA VAL A 59 -7.68 -7.60 5.02
C VAL A 59 -8.91 -6.71 5.12
N GLU A 60 -8.88 -5.81 6.10
CA GLU A 60 -9.91 -4.80 6.34
C GLU A 60 -9.28 -3.42 6.21
N LEU A 61 -9.85 -2.55 5.37
CA LEU A 61 -9.43 -1.15 5.34
C LEU A 61 -10.04 -0.42 6.53
N VAL A 62 -9.20 0.25 7.30
CA VAL A 62 -9.65 1.17 8.34
C VAL A 62 -9.75 2.58 7.78
N SER A 63 -10.52 3.44 8.46
CA SER A 63 -10.58 4.87 8.13
C SER A 63 -9.17 5.46 8.10
N ASN A 64 -8.78 6.02 6.96
CA ASN A 64 -7.45 6.59 6.74
C ASN A 64 -7.49 8.13 6.58
N GLY A 65 -6.38 8.79 6.90
CA GLY A 65 -6.19 10.23 6.77
C GLY A 65 -5.66 10.66 5.40
N GLY A 66 -6.11 9.99 4.33
CA GLY A 66 -5.71 10.24 2.95
C GLY A 66 -4.54 9.38 2.46
N ALA A 67 -4.40 9.31 1.13
CA ALA A 67 -3.38 8.51 0.46
C ALA A 67 -2.99 9.06 -0.93
N PHE A 68 -3.97 9.44 -1.77
CA PHE A 68 -3.75 10.04 -3.10
C PHE A 68 -2.93 9.19 -4.08
N GLY A 69 -2.99 7.86 -3.95
CA GLY A 69 -2.15 6.90 -4.69
C GLY A 69 -0.89 6.47 -3.93
N GLY A 70 -0.53 7.18 -2.86
CA GLY A 70 0.65 6.88 -2.06
C GLY A 70 0.52 5.67 -1.14
N LYS A 71 -0.69 5.16 -0.88
CA LYS A 71 -0.93 3.93 -0.10
C LYS A 71 -1.58 2.82 -0.94
N GLU A 72 -1.41 2.89 -2.26
CA GLU A 72 -1.84 1.84 -3.20
C GLU A 72 -0.86 0.67 -3.20
N ASP A 73 0.44 0.97 -3.22
CA ASP A 73 1.49 -0.02 -3.03
C ASP A 73 1.64 -0.39 -1.55
N MET A 74 1.98 -1.65 -1.27
CA MET A 74 2.29 -2.11 0.08
C MET A 74 3.54 -1.43 0.65
N SER A 75 3.41 -0.95 1.89
CA SER A 75 4.45 -0.24 2.64
C SER A 75 4.78 -0.94 3.96
N ASN A 76 3.84 -0.96 4.91
CA ASN A 76 4.02 -1.52 6.24
C ASN A 76 3.21 -2.81 6.51
N GLN A 77 2.36 -3.24 5.57
CA GLN A 77 1.46 -4.37 5.74
C GLN A 77 2.22 -5.69 5.91
N ALA A 78 3.16 -6.00 5.02
CA ALA A 78 4.01 -7.19 5.12
C ALA A 78 4.82 -7.23 6.41
N HIS A 79 5.36 -6.09 6.85
CA HIS A 79 6.14 -6.00 8.09
C HIS A 79 5.29 -6.36 9.32
N ALA A 80 4.09 -5.79 9.44
CA ALA A 80 3.17 -6.12 10.52
C ALA A 80 2.72 -7.58 10.46
N ALA A 81 2.36 -8.08 9.28
CA ALA A 81 1.90 -9.45 9.08
C ALA A 81 2.98 -10.49 9.40
N LEU A 82 4.21 -10.31 8.89
CA LEU A 82 5.33 -11.20 9.17
C LEU A 82 5.68 -11.24 10.65
N ALA A 83 5.71 -10.08 11.31
CA ALA A 83 6.00 -10.01 12.74
C ALA A 83 4.88 -10.66 13.57
N ALA A 84 3.60 -10.43 13.22
CA ALA A 84 2.48 -11.08 13.89
C ALA A 84 2.51 -12.60 13.72
N TRP A 85 2.80 -13.07 12.50
CA TRP A 85 2.93 -14.49 12.17
C TRP A 85 4.07 -15.15 12.96
N ALA A 86 5.26 -14.56 12.91
CA ALA A 86 6.45 -15.12 13.56
C ALA A 86 6.33 -15.14 15.10
N THR A 87 5.58 -14.20 15.68
CA THR A 87 5.46 -14.08 17.14
C THR A 87 4.19 -14.71 17.72
N GLY A 88 3.21 -15.04 16.87
CA GLY A 88 1.88 -15.47 17.33
C GLY A 88 1.14 -14.41 18.14
N ARG A 89 1.48 -13.13 17.98
CA ARG A 89 0.90 -12.01 18.75
C ARG A 89 0.41 -10.89 17.82
N PRO A 90 -0.59 -10.09 18.24
CA PRO A 90 -0.96 -8.89 17.49
C PRO A 90 0.23 -7.92 17.39
N VAL A 91 0.52 -7.43 16.19
CA VAL A 91 1.59 -6.47 15.92
C VAL A 91 1.07 -5.29 15.12
N ARG A 92 1.33 -4.08 15.62
CA ARG A 92 1.09 -2.82 14.91
C ARG A 92 2.41 -2.23 14.43
N CYS A 93 2.48 -1.90 13.14
CA CYS A 93 3.57 -1.12 12.55
C CYS A 93 3.01 0.25 12.16
N THR A 94 3.52 1.31 12.77
CA THR A 94 3.17 2.70 12.44
C THR A 94 4.45 3.41 12.02
N LEU A 95 4.47 3.94 10.80
CA LEU A 95 5.62 4.67 10.30
C LEU A 95 5.66 6.07 10.92
N SER A 96 6.86 6.55 11.22
CA SER A 96 7.11 7.97 11.41
C SER A 96 6.88 8.74 10.10
N ARG A 97 6.73 10.07 10.19
CA ARG A 97 6.64 10.92 8.99
C ARG A 97 7.86 10.74 8.09
N GLU A 98 9.06 10.66 8.67
CA GLU A 98 10.29 10.50 7.90
C GLU A 98 10.31 9.18 7.14
N GLU A 99 10.00 8.07 7.81
CA GLU A 99 9.92 6.74 7.18
C GLU A 99 8.86 6.70 6.08
N SER A 100 7.68 7.29 6.32
CA SER A 100 6.62 7.42 5.32
C SER A 100 7.15 8.09 4.05
N LEU A 101 7.75 9.28 4.18
CA LEU A 101 8.28 10.04 3.04
C LEU A 101 9.36 9.26 2.25
N LEU A 102 10.10 8.37 2.91
CA LEU A 102 11.13 7.55 2.27
C LEU A 102 10.58 6.29 1.59
N ILE A 103 9.57 5.65 2.17
CA ILE A 103 9.07 4.34 1.73
C ILE A 103 8.06 4.44 0.59
N HIS A 104 7.04 5.29 0.75
CA HIS A 104 5.89 5.24 -0.13
C HIS A 104 6.22 5.87 -1.51
N PRO A 105 5.53 5.46 -2.59
CA PRO A 105 5.86 5.89 -3.95
C PRO A 105 5.75 7.41 -4.12
N LYS A 106 6.31 7.93 -5.21
CA LYS A 106 6.19 9.35 -5.58
C LYS A 106 5.68 9.46 -7.01
N ARG A 107 5.06 10.58 -7.36
CA ARG A 107 4.75 10.86 -8.76
C ARG A 107 6.05 10.85 -9.57
N HIS A 108 6.06 10.06 -10.65
CA HIS A 108 7.20 10.00 -11.55
C HIS A 108 7.46 11.37 -12.20
N PRO A 109 8.69 11.90 -12.17
CA PRO A 109 9.07 13.01 -13.03
C PRO A 109 9.16 12.51 -14.48
N ILE A 110 8.48 13.17 -15.40
CA ILE A 110 8.42 12.74 -16.81
C ILE A 110 8.97 13.85 -17.69
N ARG A 111 9.89 13.51 -18.58
CA ARG A 111 10.39 14.39 -19.66
C ARG A 111 9.68 14.02 -20.94
N LEU A 112 9.02 15.00 -21.55
CA LEU A 112 8.18 14.76 -22.70
C LEU A 112 8.58 15.69 -23.85
N ALA A 113 8.81 15.10 -25.02
CA ALA A 113 9.10 15.79 -26.25
C ALA A 113 7.95 15.51 -27.23
N TYR A 114 7.29 16.56 -27.70
CA TYR A 114 6.11 16.47 -28.55
C TYR A 114 6.24 17.41 -29.74
N ARG A 115 5.70 16.99 -30.87
CA ARG A 115 5.44 17.82 -32.04
C ARG A 115 3.99 17.59 -32.46
N ALA A 116 3.23 18.66 -32.62
CA ALA A 116 1.90 18.62 -33.22
C ALA A 116 1.96 19.40 -34.54
N GLY A 117 1.30 18.88 -35.57
CA GLY A 117 1.03 19.60 -36.82
C GLY A 117 -0.45 20.02 -36.86
N CYS A 118 -0.78 20.95 -37.73
CA CYS A 118 -2.17 21.31 -38.04
C CYS A 118 -2.25 21.75 -39.51
N ASP A 119 -3.47 21.78 -40.06
CA ASP A 119 -3.77 22.38 -41.36
C ASP A 119 -3.69 23.93 -41.32
N ASP A 120 -3.90 24.57 -42.47
CA ASP A 120 -3.82 26.03 -42.61
C ASP A 120 -4.89 26.78 -41.78
N ASP A 121 -5.99 26.11 -41.42
CA ASP A 121 -7.05 26.63 -40.56
C ASP A 121 -6.77 26.37 -39.06
N GLY A 122 -5.61 25.77 -38.74
CA GLY A 122 -5.19 25.45 -37.37
C GLY A 122 -5.88 24.22 -36.77
N ARG A 123 -6.49 23.36 -37.59
CA ARG A 123 -7.04 22.07 -37.13
C ARG A 123 -5.93 21.03 -37.03
N LEU A 124 -5.78 20.45 -35.84
CA LEU A 124 -4.80 19.39 -35.54
C LEU A 124 -4.98 18.16 -36.42
#